data_AF-A0A940BF03-F1
#
_entry.id   AF-A0A940BF03-F1
#
_cell.length_a   1.000
_cell.length_b   1.000
_cell.length_c   1.000
_cell.angle_alpha   90.00
_cell.angle_beta   90.00
_cell.angle_gamma   90.00
#
_symmetry.space_group_name_H-M   'P 1'
#
loop_
_entity.id
_entity.type
_entity.pdbx_description
1 polymer ?
#
loop_
_entity_poly.entity_id
_entity_poly.type
_entity_poly.pdbx_seq_one_letter_code
_entity_poly.pdbx_strand_id
1 'polypeptide(L)'
;MRSILGAIFAFIAFACCISLYGERIDHMISRPVNASVDSVSPEDSGLYEDYSDGYEEDSEYCEDDSCYDEDESGFESLNDIRFADFEYEDWYDNEYIHALRKFLDDFSNGKTKIEGMESYRNIAKGKFVLYSIEPALLGGVFIMFTFIDKPEDVFSTWVYSDVNEDTREVSNYTVHGIKLEDIKNEMPREDILKVVEERPELKLF
;
A
#
# COMPACT_ATOMS: atom_id res chain seq x y z
N MET A 1 -20.93 -34.28 12.87
CA MET A 1 -19.55 -33.97 13.27
C MET A 1 -18.65 -33.84 12.03
N ARG A 2 -18.87 -32.79 11.25
CA ARG A 2 -17.98 -32.28 10.19
C ARG A 2 -18.14 -30.76 10.29
N SER A 3 -17.06 -29.99 10.24
CA SER A 3 -17.03 -28.50 10.28
C SER A 3 -16.47 -27.83 11.55
N ILE A 4 -15.38 -28.35 12.11
CA ILE A 4 -14.46 -27.51 12.93
C ILE A 4 -13.07 -27.49 12.27
N LEU A 5 -12.64 -28.59 11.65
CA LEU A 5 -11.39 -28.65 10.90
C LEU A 5 -11.33 -27.71 9.67
N GLY A 6 -12.46 -27.47 8.99
CA GLY A 6 -12.48 -26.60 7.80
C GLY A 6 -12.27 -25.12 8.09
N ALA A 7 -12.80 -24.63 9.23
CA ALA A 7 -12.66 -23.24 9.64
C ALA A 7 -11.22 -22.92 10.12
N ILE A 8 -10.54 -23.91 10.72
CA ILE A 8 -9.15 -23.77 11.16
C ILE A 8 -8.19 -23.70 9.96
N PHE A 9 -8.44 -24.46 8.89
CA PHE A 9 -7.62 -24.39 7.67
C PHE A 9 -7.78 -23.07 6.90
N ALA A 10 -8.98 -22.47 6.89
CA ALA A 10 -9.20 -21.15 6.29
C ALA A 10 -8.49 -20.02 7.07
N PHE A 11 -8.48 -20.10 8.41
CA PHE A 11 -7.74 -19.15 9.27
C PHE A 11 -6.22 -19.24 9.09
N ILE A 12 -5.67 -20.46 8.96
CA ILE A 12 -4.23 -20.66 8.73
C ILE A 12 -3.82 -20.16 7.34
N ALA A 13 -4.66 -20.35 6.31
CA ALA A 13 -4.37 -19.81 4.97
C ALA A 13 -4.40 -18.27 4.94
N PHE A 14 -5.36 -17.64 5.63
CA PHE A 14 -5.46 -16.18 5.73
C PHE A 14 -4.30 -15.56 6.52
N ALA A 15 -3.90 -16.19 7.63
CA ALA A 15 -2.73 -15.75 8.40
C ALA A 15 -1.40 -15.98 7.65
N CYS A 16 -1.26 -17.08 6.89
CA CYS A 16 -0.04 -17.35 6.13
C CYS A 16 0.10 -16.41 4.91
N CYS A 17 -1.00 -16.02 4.26
CA CYS A 17 -0.98 -14.99 3.23
C CYS A 17 -0.65 -13.60 3.79
N ILE A 18 -1.05 -13.26 5.02
CA ILE A 18 -0.67 -11.98 5.64
C ILE A 18 0.81 -12.01 6.09
N SER A 19 1.28 -13.11 6.70
CA SER A 19 2.66 -13.23 7.18
C SER A 19 3.71 -13.34 6.06
N LEU A 20 3.40 -14.01 4.94
CA LEU A 20 4.33 -14.10 3.79
C LEU A 20 4.55 -12.75 3.09
N TYR A 21 3.63 -11.79 3.23
CA TYR A 21 3.80 -10.43 2.72
C TYR A 21 4.41 -9.47 3.78
N GLY A 22 4.22 -9.75 5.07
CA GLY A 22 4.84 -8.98 6.16
C GLY A 22 6.36 -9.17 6.28
N GLU A 23 6.88 -10.41 6.21
CA GLU A 23 8.32 -10.67 6.40
C GLU A 23 9.22 -10.14 5.27
N ARG A 24 8.65 -9.79 4.11
CA ARG A 24 9.42 -9.27 2.97
C ARG A 24 9.77 -7.77 3.11
N ILE A 25 9.15 -7.07 4.06
CA ILE A 25 9.33 -5.62 4.26
C ILE A 25 10.50 -5.31 5.22
N ASP A 26 10.78 -6.15 6.22
CA ASP A 26 11.87 -5.92 7.18
C ASP A 26 13.26 -5.85 6.52
N HIS A 27 13.44 -6.53 5.39
CA HIS A 27 14.71 -6.52 4.65
C HIS A 27 14.92 -5.29 3.75
N MET A 28 13.92 -4.40 3.60
CA MET A 28 14.03 -3.21 2.72
C MET A 28 14.18 -1.89 3.49
N ILE A 29 13.99 -1.86 4.82
CA ILE A 29 14.08 -0.64 5.66
C ILE A 29 15.47 -0.51 6.32
N SER A 30 16.54 -0.89 5.64
CA SER A 30 17.90 -0.75 6.20
C SER A 30 18.93 -0.30 5.18
N ARG A 31 18.63 0.74 4.38
CA ARG A 31 19.67 1.56 3.73
C ARG A 31 19.19 3.00 3.49
N PRO A 32 19.84 4.02 4.08
CA PRO A 32 19.67 5.39 3.60
C PRO A 32 20.37 5.52 2.23
N VAL A 33 19.59 5.81 1.19
CA VAL A 33 20.13 6.10 -0.15
C VAL A 33 20.42 7.59 -0.22
N ASN A 34 21.68 7.97 -0.01
CA ASN A 34 22.18 9.27 -0.43
C ASN A 34 22.23 9.32 -1.95
N ALA A 35 21.43 10.21 -2.53
CA ALA A 35 21.48 10.55 -3.94
C ALA A 35 22.67 11.48 -4.21
N SER A 36 23.59 11.04 -5.07
CA SER A 36 24.41 11.95 -5.87
C SER A 36 24.38 11.48 -7.32
N VAL A 37 23.88 12.38 -8.15
CA VAL A 37 23.80 12.31 -9.62
C VAL A 37 25.21 12.30 -10.20
N ASP A 38 25.48 11.43 -11.17
CA ASP A 38 26.18 11.84 -12.40
C ASP A 38 25.98 10.82 -13.54
N SER A 39 25.73 11.40 -14.71
CA SER A 39 25.35 10.78 -15.97
C SER A 39 26.55 10.35 -16.82
N VAL A 40 26.61 9.11 -17.32
CA VAL A 40 27.37 8.76 -18.55
C VAL A 40 26.73 7.56 -19.29
N SER A 41 26.68 7.67 -20.62
CA SER A 41 26.14 6.76 -21.66
C SER A 41 26.86 5.40 -21.74
N PRO A 42 26.23 4.33 -22.29
CA PRO A 42 26.84 3.00 -22.38
C PRO A 42 27.51 2.76 -23.74
N GLU A 43 28.83 2.57 -23.77
CA GLU A 43 29.50 1.87 -24.87
C GLU A 43 30.57 0.91 -24.34
N ASP A 44 30.45 -0.31 -24.84
CA ASP A 44 31.51 -1.21 -25.27
C ASP A 44 32.29 -2.09 -24.26
N SER A 45 32.53 -3.27 -24.81
CA SER A 45 33.16 -4.50 -24.40
C SER A 45 34.50 -4.44 -23.65
N GLY A 46 34.76 -5.51 -22.88
CA GLY A 46 36.12 -6.03 -22.74
C GLY A 46 36.53 -6.48 -21.35
N LEU A 47 36.84 -7.77 -21.26
CA LEU A 47 37.87 -8.40 -20.43
C LEU A 47 37.83 -8.27 -18.90
N TYR A 48 37.56 -9.43 -18.29
CA TYR A 48 38.09 -9.83 -16.99
C TYR A 48 39.62 -9.67 -16.97
N GLU A 49 40.14 -8.84 -16.06
CA GLU A 49 41.46 -9.04 -15.50
C GLU A 49 41.41 -8.97 -13.98
N ASP A 50 42.03 -10.01 -13.43
CA ASP A 50 42.32 -10.34 -12.05
C ASP A 50 43.30 -9.32 -11.44
N TYR A 51 42.91 -8.69 -10.32
CA TYR A 51 43.82 -7.91 -9.48
C TYR A 51 43.59 -8.25 -8.01
N SER A 52 44.43 -9.17 -7.53
CA SER A 52 44.80 -9.33 -6.12
C SER A 52 45.83 -8.27 -5.74
N ASP A 53 45.55 -7.51 -4.67
CA ASP A 53 46.41 -7.26 -3.50
C ASP A 53 46.22 -5.86 -2.90
N GLY A 54 46.11 -5.85 -1.55
CA GLY A 54 46.55 -4.72 -0.73
C GLY A 54 45.46 -3.85 -0.12
N TYR A 55 44.65 -4.39 0.81
CA TYR A 55 44.00 -3.55 1.81
C TYR A 55 44.97 -3.39 2.99
N GLU A 56 45.58 -2.22 3.11
CA GLU A 56 46.14 -1.74 4.39
C GLU A 56 44.96 -1.29 5.26
N GLU A 57 44.77 -2.03 6.35
CA GLU A 57 43.75 -1.82 7.36
C GLU A 57 44.26 -0.79 8.38
N ASP A 58 44.04 0.49 8.10
CA ASP A 58 44.17 1.55 9.12
C ASP A 58 42.79 1.82 9.71
N SER A 59 42.31 0.89 10.53
CA SER A 59 41.19 1.13 11.43
C SER A 59 41.70 1.89 12.66
N GLU A 60 41.67 3.22 12.62
CA GLU A 60 41.77 4.03 13.83
C GLU A 60 40.45 3.88 14.60
N TYR A 61 40.48 3.05 15.63
CA TYR A 61 39.40 2.88 16.60
C TYR A 61 39.17 4.22 17.32
N CYS A 62 38.10 4.94 16.96
CA CYS A 62 37.58 6.03 17.77
C CYS A 62 36.84 5.43 18.97
N GLU A 63 37.53 5.26 20.09
CA GLU A 63 36.90 5.06 21.40
C GLU A 63 36.46 6.43 21.94
N ASP A 64 35.33 6.96 21.45
CA ASP A 64 34.60 8.03 22.14
C ASP A 64 33.09 7.85 21.94
N ASP A 65 32.47 7.26 22.95
CA ASP A 65 31.05 6.92 23.06
C ASP A 65 30.20 8.17 23.39
N SER A 66 30.56 9.34 22.84
CA SER A 66 29.92 10.62 23.19
C SER A 66 29.87 11.64 22.06
N CYS A 67 29.02 11.42 21.06
CA CYS A 67 28.28 12.50 20.35
C CYS A 67 27.35 11.96 19.24
N TYR A 68 26.38 11.12 19.61
CA TYR A 68 25.05 11.30 19.02
C TYR A 68 24.23 11.99 20.09
N ASP A 69 24.31 13.31 20.12
CA ASP A 69 23.16 14.08 20.57
C ASP A 69 22.06 13.72 19.57
N GLU A 70 21.21 12.75 19.94
CA GLU A 70 19.90 12.60 19.32
C GLU A 70 19.19 13.92 19.58
N ASP A 71 19.36 14.89 18.68
CA ASP A 71 18.43 15.98 18.52
C ASP A 71 17.08 15.31 18.23
N GLU A 72 16.33 15.06 19.30
CA GLU A 72 14.95 14.59 19.33
C GLU A 72 14.00 15.67 18.79
N SER A 73 14.44 16.47 17.81
CA SER A 73 13.55 17.20 16.92
C SER A 73 13.06 16.19 15.88
N GLY A 74 12.26 15.22 16.33
CA GLY A 74 11.56 14.30 15.44
C GLY A 74 10.75 15.11 14.45
N PHE A 75 11.22 15.17 13.20
CA PHE A 75 10.46 15.80 12.13
C PHE A 75 9.20 14.96 11.91
N GLU A 76 8.07 15.47 12.38
CA GLU A 76 6.76 14.91 12.11
C GLU A 76 6.55 14.87 10.59
N SER A 77 6.26 13.69 10.06
CA SER A 77 5.97 13.53 8.63
C SER A 77 4.56 14.00 8.30
N LEU A 78 4.32 14.36 7.04
CA LEU A 78 2.97 14.70 6.59
C LEU A 78 1.97 13.54 6.77
N ASN A 79 2.45 12.30 6.79
CA ASN A 79 1.60 11.13 7.07
C ASN A 79 1.27 11.02 8.56
N ASP A 80 2.18 11.42 9.44
CA ASP A 80 1.88 11.52 10.88
C ASP A 80 0.76 12.54 11.11
N ILE A 81 0.73 13.64 10.35
CA ILE A 81 -0.40 14.60 10.38
C ILE A 81 -1.68 13.97 9.80
N ARG A 82 -1.61 13.30 8.64
CA ARG A 82 -2.79 12.71 7.97
C ARG A 82 -3.52 11.69 8.82
N PHE A 83 -2.76 10.90 9.56
CA PHE A 83 -3.25 9.71 10.25
C PHE A 83 -3.10 9.82 11.77
N ALA A 84 -2.80 11.02 12.31
CA ALA A 84 -2.62 11.26 13.74
C ALA A 84 -3.77 10.71 14.58
N ASP A 85 -5.00 10.88 14.10
CA ASP A 85 -6.23 10.51 14.78
C ASP A 85 -6.86 9.22 14.21
N PHE A 86 -6.18 8.49 13.32
CA PHE A 86 -6.71 7.23 12.78
C PHE A 86 -6.60 6.12 13.83
N GLU A 87 -7.75 5.66 14.31
CA GLU A 87 -7.89 4.40 15.03
C GLU A 87 -7.97 3.21 14.06
N TYR A 88 -7.99 2.00 14.60
CA TYR A 88 -8.04 0.77 13.79
C TYR A 88 -9.26 0.76 12.85
N GLU A 89 -10.41 1.18 13.35
CA GLU A 89 -11.66 1.23 12.59
C GLU A 89 -11.64 2.28 11.46
N ASP A 90 -10.92 3.38 11.62
CA ASP A 90 -10.86 4.47 10.63
C ASP A 90 -10.16 4.03 9.34
N TRP A 91 -9.27 3.05 9.41
CA TRP A 91 -8.70 2.43 8.21
C TRP A 91 -9.78 1.78 7.34
N TYR A 92 -10.90 1.34 7.91
CA TYR A 92 -11.97 0.67 7.18
C TYR A 92 -13.15 1.58 6.84
N ASP A 93 -13.15 2.85 7.23
CA ASP A 93 -14.13 3.85 6.79
C ASP A 93 -13.60 5.27 6.95
N ASN A 94 -13.16 5.87 5.84
CA ASN A 94 -12.56 7.20 5.83
C ASN A 94 -12.78 7.92 4.50
N GLU A 95 -12.40 9.20 4.48
CA GLU A 95 -12.57 10.09 3.32
C GLU A 95 -11.83 9.62 2.06
N TYR A 96 -10.75 8.86 2.17
CA TYR A 96 -10.06 8.30 1.00
C TYR A 96 -10.93 7.24 0.31
N ILE A 97 -11.61 6.39 1.09
CA ILE A 97 -12.51 5.37 0.55
C ILE A 97 -13.78 6.02 -0.02
N HIS A 98 -14.29 7.06 0.64
CA HIS A 98 -15.42 7.84 0.11
C HIS A 98 -15.07 8.55 -1.20
N ALA A 99 -13.85 9.08 -1.33
CA ALA A 99 -13.35 9.65 -2.58
C ALA A 99 -13.28 8.58 -3.70
N LEU A 100 -12.80 7.37 -3.39
CA LEU A 100 -12.81 6.23 -4.32
C LEU A 100 -14.24 5.87 -4.77
N ARG A 101 -15.17 5.73 -3.84
CA ARG A 101 -16.58 5.45 -4.14
C ARG A 101 -17.18 6.50 -5.07
N LYS A 102 -16.98 7.79 -4.75
CA LYS A 102 -17.46 8.90 -5.58
C LYS A 102 -16.84 8.87 -6.98
N PHE A 103 -15.54 8.59 -7.09
CA PHE A 103 -14.84 8.50 -8.37
C PHE A 103 -15.38 7.36 -9.25
N LEU A 104 -15.64 6.19 -8.66
CA LEU A 104 -16.28 5.05 -9.33
C LEU A 104 -17.72 5.36 -9.76
N ASP A 105 -18.47 6.12 -8.98
CA ASP A 105 -19.80 6.59 -9.35
C ASP A 105 -19.77 7.57 -10.52
N ASP A 106 -18.86 8.54 -10.48
CA ASP A 106 -18.67 9.47 -11.59
C ASP A 106 -18.21 8.73 -12.86
N PHE A 107 -17.39 7.68 -12.73
CA PHE A 107 -17.02 6.80 -13.83
C PHE A 107 -18.24 6.03 -14.35
N SER A 108 -18.96 5.29 -13.52
CA SER A 108 -20.13 4.50 -13.97
C SER A 108 -21.21 5.36 -14.64
N ASN A 109 -21.37 6.62 -14.22
CA ASN A 109 -22.31 7.58 -14.80
C ASN A 109 -21.77 8.31 -16.05
N GLY A 110 -20.57 7.99 -16.52
CA GLY A 110 -20.00 8.58 -17.74
C GLY A 110 -19.45 10.00 -17.58
N LYS A 111 -19.30 10.50 -16.34
CA LYS A 111 -18.72 11.82 -16.08
C LYS A 111 -17.20 11.83 -16.17
N THR A 112 -16.56 10.70 -15.90
CA THR A 112 -15.12 10.50 -16.11
C THR A 112 -14.85 9.25 -16.94
N LYS A 113 -13.63 9.16 -17.47
CA LYS A 113 -13.10 8.00 -18.18
C LYS A 113 -11.88 7.49 -17.42
N ILE A 114 -11.75 6.19 -17.35
CA ILE A 114 -10.60 5.53 -16.74
C ILE A 114 -10.05 4.57 -17.78
N GLU A 115 -8.80 4.77 -18.16
CA GLU A 115 -8.12 3.94 -19.15
C GLU A 115 -8.11 2.47 -18.69
N GLY A 116 -8.37 1.54 -19.62
CA GLY A 116 -8.41 0.10 -19.33
C GLY A 116 -9.63 -0.38 -18.52
N MET A 117 -10.47 0.52 -18.00
CA MET A 117 -11.58 0.17 -17.10
C MET A 117 -12.96 0.16 -17.77
N GLU A 118 -13.05 0.52 -19.05
CA GLU A 118 -14.33 0.66 -19.77
C GLU A 118 -15.22 -0.59 -19.74
N SER A 119 -14.62 -1.79 -19.82
CA SER A 119 -15.34 -3.07 -19.69
C SER A 119 -15.99 -3.29 -18.32
N TYR A 120 -15.53 -2.57 -17.30
CA TYR A 120 -16.00 -2.67 -15.92
C TYR A 120 -17.01 -1.57 -15.55
N ARG A 121 -17.37 -0.68 -16.48
CA ARG A 121 -18.25 0.48 -16.22
C ARG A 121 -19.57 0.12 -15.53
N ASN A 122 -20.19 -0.99 -15.94
CA ASN A 122 -21.44 -1.45 -15.34
C ASN A 122 -21.23 -2.01 -13.92
N ILE A 123 -20.09 -2.67 -13.70
CA ILE A 123 -19.72 -3.27 -12.41
C ILE A 123 -19.31 -2.19 -11.41
N ALA A 124 -18.71 -1.09 -11.89
CA ALA A 124 -18.31 0.04 -11.06
C ALA A 124 -19.47 0.69 -10.29
N LYS A 125 -20.72 0.55 -10.74
CA LYS A 125 -21.92 0.98 -9.99
C LYS A 125 -22.25 0.07 -8.79
N GLY A 126 -21.76 -1.17 -8.82
CA GLY A 126 -21.98 -2.16 -7.79
C GLY A 126 -21.15 -1.90 -6.54
N LYS A 127 -21.30 -2.81 -5.58
CA LYS A 127 -20.58 -2.77 -4.31
C LYS A 127 -19.17 -3.33 -4.45
N PHE A 128 -18.23 -2.77 -3.70
CA PHE A 128 -16.89 -3.33 -3.55
C PHE A 128 -16.51 -3.53 -2.08
N VAL A 129 -15.48 -4.36 -1.88
CA VAL A 129 -14.84 -4.59 -0.57
C VAL A 129 -13.35 -4.27 -0.69
N LEU A 130 -12.76 -3.79 0.40
CA LEU A 130 -11.33 -3.54 0.49
C LEU A 130 -10.59 -4.84 0.83
N TYR A 131 -9.48 -5.10 0.12
CA TYR A 131 -8.48 -6.09 0.52
C TYR A 131 -7.48 -5.50 1.51
N SER A 132 -6.95 -4.33 1.16
CA SER A 132 -5.95 -3.64 1.93
C SER A 132 -6.05 -2.14 1.66
N ILE A 133 -5.60 -1.40 2.65
CA ILE A 133 -5.41 0.03 2.61
C ILE A 133 -4.17 0.33 3.46
N GLU A 134 -3.25 1.10 2.90
CA GLU A 134 -1.99 1.41 3.56
C GLU A 134 -1.54 2.83 3.19
N PRO A 135 -0.77 3.52 4.06
CA PRO A 135 -0.15 4.79 3.71
C PRO A 135 0.66 4.69 2.42
N ALA A 136 0.46 5.64 1.50
CA ALA A 136 1.27 5.72 0.29
C ALA A 136 2.50 6.63 0.50
N LEU A 137 3.61 6.27 -0.17
CA LEU A 137 4.89 7.00 -0.08
C LEU A 137 4.79 8.47 -0.50
N LEU A 138 3.88 8.79 -1.43
CA LEU A 138 3.70 10.15 -1.96
C LEU A 138 2.54 10.91 -1.28
N GLY A 139 2.12 10.45 -0.10
CA GLY A 139 0.99 10.99 0.65
C GLY A 139 -0.29 10.20 0.42
N GLY A 140 -1.26 10.31 1.33
CA GLY A 140 -2.54 9.61 1.24
C GLY A 140 -2.40 8.09 1.36
N VAL A 141 -3.22 7.34 0.62
CA VAL A 141 -3.32 5.87 0.76
C VAL A 141 -3.23 5.14 -0.56
N PHE A 142 -2.70 3.91 -0.50
CA PHE A 142 -2.85 2.91 -1.55
C PHE A 142 -3.97 1.95 -1.13
N ILE A 143 -4.91 1.68 -2.05
CA ILE A 143 -6.08 0.84 -1.78
C ILE A 143 -6.11 -0.30 -2.79
N MET A 144 -6.26 -1.52 -2.29
CA MET A 144 -6.61 -2.70 -3.09
C MET A 144 -8.04 -3.13 -2.78
N PHE A 145 -8.82 -3.43 -3.81
CA PHE A 145 -10.24 -3.75 -3.64
C PHE A 145 -10.75 -4.68 -4.74
N THR A 146 -11.93 -5.27 -4.54
CA THR A 146 -12.65 -6.01 -5.59
C THR A 146 -14.13 -5.70 -5.58
N PHE A 147 -14.76 -5.77 -6.75
CA PHE A 147 -16.20 -5.67 -6.88
C PHE A 147 -16.86 -7.02 -6.55
N ILE A 148 -17.92 -6.98 -5.76
CA ILE A 148 -18.66 -8.17 -5.34
C ILE A 148 -19.27 -8.94 -6.53
N ASP A 149 -19.60 -8.24 -7.60
CA ASP A 149 -20.16 -8.84 -8.82
C ASP A 149 -19.07 -9.37 -9.78
N LYS A 150 -17.80 -9.13 -9.47
CA LYS A 150 -16.65 -9.68 -10.21
C LYS A 150 -15.48 -9.94 -9.25
N PRO A 151 -15.69 -10.85 -8.27
CA PRO A 151 -14.79 -11.01 -7.14
C PRO A 151 -13.42 -11.54 -7.53
N GLU A 152 -13.27 -12.18 -8.70
CA GLU A 152 -12.01 -12.76 -9.16
C GLU A 152 -10.96 -11.71 -9.54
N ASP A 153 -11.41 -10.49 -9.89
CA ASP A 153 -10.54 -9.40 -10.32
C ASP A 153 -10.19 -8.49 -9.15
N VAL A 154 -8.89 -8.21 -9.00
CA VAL A 154 -8.39 -7.29 -7.98
C VAL A 154 -7.96 -6.00 -8.64
N PHE A 155 -8.39 -4.89 -8.04
CA PHE A 155 -8.08 -3.55 -8.50
C PHE A 155 -7.23 -2.83 -7.46
N SER A 156 -6.40 -1.90 -7.92
CA SER A 156 -5.65 -1.01 -7.06
C SER A 156 -5.79 0.45 -7.48
N THR A 157 -5.55 1.35 -6.53
CA THR A 157 -5.54 2.79 -6.77
C THR A 157 -4.75 3.52 -5.68
N TRP A 158 -4.27 4.71 -6.01
CA TRP A 158 -3.76 5.68 -5.05
C TRP A 158 -4.79 6.78 -4.82
N VAL A 159 -5.01 7.15 -3.57
CA VAL A 159 -5.84 8.30 -3.21
C VAL A 159 -4.99 9.28 -2.42
N TYR A 160 -4.63 10.40 -3.04
CA TYR A 160 -3.82 11.46 -2.43
C TYR A 160 -4.68 12.46 -1.69
N SER A 161 -4.07 13.17 -0.75
CA SER A 161 -4.68 14.28 -0.01
C SER A 161 -3.64 15.37 0.27
N ASP A 162 -4.11 16.60 0.38
CA ASP A 162 -3.31 17.75 0.78
C ASP A 162 -3.31 17.88 2.30
N VAL A 163 -2.21 18.36 2.86
CA VAL A 163 -2.05 18.66 4.29
C VAL A 163 -1.67 20.12 4.43
N ASN A 164 -2.40 20.85 5.26
CA ASN A 164 -1.97 22.15 5.75
C ASN A 164 -1.20 21.95 7.06
N GLU A 165 0.11 22.16 7.04
CA GLU A 165 0.97 21.93 8.21
C GLU A 165 0.68 22.91 9.36
N ASP A 166 0.26 24.15 9.07
CA ASP A 166 -0.05 25.16 10.08
C ASP A 166 -1.35 24.84 10.84
N THR A 167 -2.37 24.38 10.13
CA THR A 167 -3.69 24.06 10.72
C THR A 167 -3.87 22.58 11.03
N ARG A 168 -2.97 21.73 10.54
CA ARG A 168 -3.03 20.26 10.58
C ARG A 168 -4.25 19.67 9.85
N GLU A 169 -4.87 20.45 8.96
CA GLU A 169 -6.06 20.03 8.22
C GLU A 169 -5.70 19.18 7.00
N VAL A 170 -6.42 18.09 6.79
CA VAL A 170 -6.31 17.22 5.61
C VAL A 170 -7.47 17.50 4.66
N SER A 171 -7.19 17.68 3.37
CA SER A 171 -8.22 18.02 2.37
C SER A 171 -7.89 17.48 0.96
N ASN A 172 -8.73 17.79 -0.03
CA ASN A 172 -8.49 17.50 -1.46
C ASN A 172 -8.19 16.03 -1.82
N TYR A 173 -8.98 15.11 -1.25
CA TYR A 173 -8.91 13.68 -1.56
C TYR A 173 -9.12 13.39 -3.05
N THR A 174 -8.07 12.95 -3.73
CA THR A 174 -8.04 12.77 -5.19
C THR A 174 -7.61 11.36 -5.55
N VAL A 175 -8.41 10.69 -6.39
CA VAL A 175 -8.15 9.32 -6.85
C VAL A 175 -7.28 9.36 -8.11
N HIS A 176 -6.19 8.59 -8.11
CA HIS A 176 -5.21 8.53 -9.18
C HIS A 176 -5.27 7.19 -9.91
N GLY A 177 -6.14 7.17 -10.93
CA GLY A 177 -6.32 6.01 -11.79
C GLY A 177 -6.91 4.81 -11.04
N ILE A 178 -7.23 3.76 -11.80
CA ILE A 178 -7.53 2.44 -11.24
C ILE A 178 -6.83 1.44 -12.15
N LYS A 179 -6.13 0.50 -11.54
CA LYS A 179 -5.39 -0.54 -12.25
C LYS A 179 -6.01 -1.90 -11.93
N LEU A 180 -6.18 -2.73 -12.96
CA LEU A 180 -6.43 -4.16 -12.78
C LEU A 180 -5.09 -4.82 -12.45
N GLU A 181 -5.03 -5.56 -11.36
CA GLU A 181 -3.83 -6.27 -10.95
C GLU A 181 -3.76 -7.68 -11.58
N ASP A 182 -2.53 -8.16 -11.76
CA ASP A 182 -2.26 -9.50 -12.31
C ASP A 182 -2.47 -10.62 -11.27
N ILE A 183 -2.91 -10.27 -10.07
CA ILE A 183 -3.33 -11.21 -9.04
C ILE A 183 -4.83 -11.51 -9.19
N LYS A 184 -5.21 -12.74 -8.83
CA LYS A 184 -6.61 -13.15 -8.78
C LYS A 184 -7.01 -13.40 -7.34
N ASN A 185 -8.24 -13.05 -7.03
CA ASN A 185 -8.86 -13.49 -5.79
C ASN A 185 -9.59 -14.82 -6.03
N GLU A 186 -9.32 -15.78 -5.17
CA GLU A 186 -9.92 -17.12 -5.20
C GLU A 186 -11.21 -17.19 -4.35
N MET A 187 -11.47 -16.19 -3.52
CA MET A 187 -12.64 -16.15 -2.66
C MET A 187 -13.90 -15.84 -3.48
N PRO A 188 -14.89 -16.75 -3.51
CA PRO A 188 -16.15 -16.50 -4.21
C PRO A 188 -16.96 -15.42 -3.50
N ARG A 189 -17.91 -14.85 -4.23
CA ARG A 189 -18.83 -13.80 -3.74
C ARG A 189 -19.46 -14.13 -2.38
N GLU A 190 -19.94 -15.36 -2.22
CA GLU A 190 -20.66 -15.80 -1.02
C GLU A 190 -19.76 -15.79 0.22
N ASP A 191 -18.49 -16.16 0.06
CA ASP A 191 -17.53 -16.18 1.15
C ASP A 191 -17.12 -14.76 1.55
N ILE A 192 -16.94 -13.85 0.59
CA ILE A 192 -16.70 -12.43 0.87
C ILE A 192 -17.85 -11.84 1.68
N LEU A 193 -19.09 -12.09 1.28
CA LEU A 193 -20.26 -11.58 1.98
C LEU A 193 -20.38 -12.14 3.40
N LYS A 194 -20.03 -13.41 3.59
CA LYS A 194 -19.99 -14.02 4.92
C LYS A 194 -18.92 -13.38 5.81
N VAL A 195 -17.73 -13.09 5.27
CA VAL A 195 -16.67 -12.40 6.02
C VAL A 195 -17.12 -11.02 6.46
N VAL A 196 -17.77 -10.25 5.59
CA VAL A 196 -18.35 -8.94 5.92
C VAL A 196 -19.44 -9.05 7.01
N GLU A 197 -20.25 -10.11 6.99
CA GLU A 197 -21.26 -10.35 8.03
C GLU A 197 -20.64 -10.69 9.39
N GLU A 198 -19.55 -11.46 9.40
CA GLU A 198 -18.84 -11.89 10.61
C GLU A 198 -17.93 -10.79 11.20
N ARG A 199 -17.53 -9.81 10.39
CA ARG A 199 -16.60 -8.73 10.75
C ARG A 199 -17.19 -7.36 10.41
N PRO A 200 -17.93 -6.71 11.33
CA PRO A 200 -18.66 -5.47 11.06
C PRO A 200 -17.78 -4.27 10.71
N GLU A 201 -16.49 -4.31 11.03
CA GLU A 201 -15.50 -3.33 10.59
C GLU A 201 -15.28 -3.38 9.08
N LEU A 202 -15.44 -4.55 8.44
CA LEU A 202 -15.34 -4.68 6.99
C LEU A 202 -16.66 -4.22 6.35
N LYS A 203 -16.57 -3.22 5.48
CA LYS A 203 -17.74 -2.60 4.85
C LYS A 203 -17.85 -2.94 3.37
N LEU A 204 -19.08 -2.88 2.88
CA LEU A 204 -19.38 -2.84 1.45
C LEU A 204 -19.64 -1.40 1.04
N PHE A 205 -18.84 -0.91 0.10
CA PHE A 205 -18.89 0.45 -0.41
C PHE A 205 -19.60 0.53 -1.76
#